data_AF-A0A7X9J123-F1
#
_entry.id   AF-A0A7X9J123-F1
#
_cell.length_a   1.000
_cell.length_b   1.000
_cell.length_c   1.000
_cell.angle_alpha   90.00
_cell.angle_beta   90.00
_cell.angle_gamma   90.00
#
_symmetry.space_group_name_H-M   'P 1'
#
loop_
_entity.id
_entity.type
_entity.pdbx_description
1 polymer ?
#
loop_
_entity_poly.entity_id
_entity_poly.type
_entity_poly.pdbx_seq_one_letter_code
_entity_poly.pdbx_strand_id
1 'polypeptide(L)'
;MKRIIIYIVAALAICGALYLTFGRKKVDPTAMTQYKLQAVEKGSVRKTVSSTGTLQPWTVVDIKSKAGGRVVAMLVDVGTPVTKGQVIARIDPADTLLAYDQAQSDVASAQARKEQNLRTHQLQIKQNRIAIANAEAALRSARDGKLAAQSRLDTARRQAKTQPTLTNTTIAQAKASLNQALNARAQLDATNKQQKASAQSSYDSAVANAKNAQANLSRQKSLLAKGFVSQQAVDSAQASHEVAQAQVESARVKLQTIQDELAATVESADARVAQARASLESAEAGTADIQTRKDAVYQAEAALRQAEAQVTQAQESLRQAKANLVNNEIRQLDIATAEATVTQSKASLKNATDALDQTTVRAPSEGVILQKYVDTGTIITSGMSLNSTGSSIVQMGDTTRMYVDVTVDEADIAQVDEGQKVDVTMDAYPDVPFEGVVARIDPRAIVESNVTTIHVRVEVDNSSPAFRLLKPGMNATCVFI
;
A
#
# COMPACT_ATOMS: atom_id res chain seq x y z
N MET A 1 131.65 4.22 -51.82
CA MET A 1 131.24 4.34 -50.40
C MET A 1 132.36 4.94 -49.52
N LYS A 2 132.90 6.12 -49.86
CA LYS A 2 133.91 6.83 -49.03
C LYS A 2 133.63 8.33 -48.83
N ARG A 3 132.62 8.89 -49.52
CA ARG A 3 132.22 10.31 -49.41
C ARG A 3 131.10 10.57 -48.40
N ILE A 4 130.32 9.57 -48.02
CA ILE A 4 129.22 9.68 -47.05
C ILE A 4 129.74 9.79 -45.60
N ILE A 5 130.86 9.14 -45.28
CA ILE A 5 131.48 9.20 -43.95
C ILE A 5 132.01 10.61 -43.62
N ILE A 6 132.47 11.35 -44.63
CA ILE A 6 132.99 12.72 -44.46
C ILE A 6 131.86 13.70 -44.08
N TYR A 7 130.66 13.53 -44.65
CA TYR A 7 129.51 14.38 -44.30
C TYR A 7 128.97 14.09 -42.89
N ILE A 8 129.06 12.85 -42.40
CA ILE A 8 128.65 12.48 -41.04
C ILE A 8 129.63 13.04 -40.00
N VAL A 9 130.94 13.02 -40.28
CA VAL A 9 131.95 13.61 -39.40
C VAL A 9 131.87 15.15 -39.41
N ALA A 10 131.56 15.77 -40.54
CA ALA A 10 131.31 17.21 -40.61
C ALA A 10 130.02 17.62 -39.86
N ALA A 11 128.95 16.82 -39.94
CA ALA A 11 127.73 17.06 -39.20
C ALA A 11 127.92 16.91 -37.67
N LEU A 12 128.71 15.94 -37.23
CA LEU A 12 129.06 15.79 -35.81
C LEU A 12 129.96 16.92 -35.29
N ALA A 13 130.86 17.46 -36.12
CA ALA A 13 131.67 18.62 -35.76
C ALA A 13 130.83 19.91 -35.64
N ILE A 14 129.80 20.08 -36.49
CA ILE A 14 128.87 21.23 -36.42
C ILE A 14 127.93 21.10 -35.21
N CYS A 15 127.45 19.90 -34.89
CA CYS A 15 126.66 19.67 -33.67
C CYS A 15 127.49 19.83 -32.39
N GLY A 16 128.77 19.45 -32.40
CA GLY A 16 129.71 19.68 -31.28
C GLY A 16 130.03 21.16 -31.06
N ALA A 17 130.15 21.94 -32.14
CA ALA A 17 130.35 23.38 -32.07
C ALA A 17 129.08 24.12 -31.57
N LEU A 18 127.88 23.68 -31.97
CA LEU A 18 126.60 24.25 -31.52
C LEU A 18 126.31 23.98 -30.03
N TYR A 19 126.74 22.83 -29.50
CA TYR A 19 126.55 22.51 -28.08
C TYR A 19 127.46 23.33 -27.15
N LEU A 20 128.69 23.66 -27.59
CA LEU A 20 129.64 24.46 -26.82
C LEU A 20 129.38 25.97 -26.84
N THR A 21 128.61 26.49 -27.81
CA THR A 21 128.27 27.93 -27.88
C THR A 21 126.90 28.30 -27.29
N PHE A 22 125.99 27.33 -27.07
CA PHE A 22 124.70 27.60 -26.39
C PHE A 22 124.70 27.28 -24.89
N GLY A 23 125.77 26.69 -24.37
CA GLY A 23 126.02 26.49 -22.93
C GLY A 23 126.62 27.73 -22.25
N ARG A 24 125.92 28.87 -22.26
CA ARG A 24 126.14 30.04 -21.35
C ARG A 24 125.11 31.14 -21.62
N LYS A 25 123.86 30.94 -21.17
CA LYS A 25 122.96 32.07 -20.89
C LYS A 25 123.32 32.61 -19.50
N LYS A 26 123.85 33.84 -19.51
CA LYS A 26 124.14 34.66 -18.34
C LYS A 26 122.89 34.78 -17.48
N VAL A 27 123.04 34.44 -16.21
CA VAL A 27 122.09 34.74 -15.14
C VAL A 27 122.25 36.23 -14.84
N ASP A 28 121.25 37.03 -15.22
CA ASP A 28 121.08 38.40 -14.73
C ASP A 28 120.58 38.33 -13.28
N PRO A 29 121.36 38.78 -12.28
CA PRO A 29 120.97 38.76 -10.89
C PRO A 29 120.23 40.06 -10.58
N THR A 30 118.93 40.12 -10.84
CA THR A 30 117.89 40.98 -10.22
C THR A 30 116.64 41.08 -11.11
N ALA A 31 116.11 39.95 -11.58
CA ALA A 31 114.70 39.87 -11.95
C ALA A 31 113.89 39.81 -10.65
N MET A 32 113.68 40.97 -10.03
CA MET A 32 112.75 41.10 -8.91
C MET A 32 111.37 40.66 -9.41
N THR A 33 110.89 39.56 -8.82
CA THR A 33 109.53 39.06 -8.87
C THR A 33 108.56 40.23 -8.86
N GLN A 34 107.85 40.48 -9.96
CA GLN A 34 106.70 41.37 -9.94
C GLN A 34 105.60 40.69 -9.12
N TYR A 35 105.61 40.96 -7.82
CA TYR A 35 104.50 40.65 -6.94
C TYR A 35 103.32 41.52 -7.35
N LYS A 36 102.24 40.91 -7.83
CA LYS A 36 100.94 41.57 -7.89
C LYS A 36 100.45 41.67 -6.44
N LEU A 37 100.83 42.76 -5.77
CA LEU A 37 100.45 43.06 -4.40
C LEU A 37 98.96 43.42 -4.39
N GLN A 38 98.13 42.51 -3.89
CA GLN A 38 96.73 42.77 -3.59
C GLN A 38 96.62 43.08 -2.10
N ALA A 39 95.84 44.10 -1.73
CA ALA A 39 95.64 44.48 -0.34
C ALA A 39 95.04 43.30 0.44
N VAL A 40 95.61 42.97 1.61
CA VAL A 40 95.06 41.96 2.51
C VAL A 40 93.85 42.58 3.22
N GLU A 41 92.65 42.22 2.77
CA GLU A 41 91.42 42.52 3.49
C GLU A 41 91.15 41.43 4.54
N LYS A 42 90.89 41.83 5.79
CA LYS A 42 90.32 40.91 6.78
C LYS A 42 88.85 40.67 6.45
N GLY A 43 88.59 39.68 5.60
CA GLY A 43 87.25 39.14 5.36
C GLY A 43 86.93 38.02 6.36
N SER A 44 85.69 37.92 6.81
CA SER A 44 85.21 36.77 7.57
C SER A 44 85.25 35.52 6.69
N VAL A 45 86.10 34.54 7.02
CA VAL A 45 86.07 33.21 6.39
C VAL A 45 84.86 32.47 6.95
N ARG A 46 83.79 32.33 6.16
CA ARG A 46 82.66 31.48 6.50
C ARG A 46 82.93 30.08 5.96
N LYS A 47 82.82 29.06 6.83
CA LYS A 47 82.87 27.66 6.41
C LYS A 47 81.47 27.31 5.90
N THR A 48 81.29 27.32 4.58
CA THR A 48 80.03 26.92 3.94
C THR A 48 80.10 25.44 3.57
N VAL A 49 79.06 24.69 3.89
CA VAL A 49 78.88 23.35 3.34
C VAL A 49 78.21 23.53 1.98
N SER A 50 78.76 22.91 0.93
CA SER A 50 78.13 22.89 -0.40
C SER A 50 77.78 21.46 -0.75
N SER A 51 76.54 21.22 -1.16
CA SER A 51 76.14 19.92 -1.67
C SER A 51 75.17 20.07 -2.84
N THR A 52 75.17 19.07 -3.72
CA THR A 52 74.32 19.01 -4.91
C THR A 52 73.10 18.14 -4.65
N GLY A 53 71.98 18.52 -5.23
CA GLY A 53 70.71 17.80 -5.12
C GLY A 53 69.85 17.96 -6.35
N THR A 54 68.65 17.36 -6.30
CA THR A 54 67.67 17.48 -7.38
C THR A 54 66.41 18.20 -6.89
N LEU A 55 65.88 19.10 -7.72
CA LEU A 55 64.65 19.82 -7.42
C LEU A 55 63.44 18.90 -7.62
N GLN A 56 62.66 18.71 -6.57
CA GLN A 56 61.46 17.89 -6.55
C GLN A 56 60.24 18.72 -6.12
N PRO A 57 59.04 18.42 -6.67
CA PRO A 57 57.81 19.04 -6.21
C PRO A 57 57.40 18.47 -4.85
N TRP A 58 56.78 19.31 -4.01
CA TRP A 58 56.42 18.94 -2.65
C TRP A 58 55.36 17.83 -2.58
N THR A 59 54.48 17.76 -3.57
CA THR A 59 53.44 16.74 -3.63
C THR A 59 53.37 16.16 -5.03
N VAL A 60 53.53 14.84 -5.12
CA VAL A 60 53.38 14.08 -6.36
C VAL A 60 52.16 13.17 -6.21
N VAL A 61 51.24 13.27 -7.16
CA VAL A 61 50.00 12.48 -7.18
C VAL A 61 49.93 11.70 -8.48
N ASP A 62 49.79 10.38 -8.35
CA ASP A 62 49.50 9.50 -9.47
C ASP A 62 48.00 9.52 -9.77
N ILE A 63 47.66 10.04 -10.95
CA ILE A 63 46.27 10.13 -11.41
C ILE A 63 45.93 8.82 -12.12
N LYS A 64 45.11 8.04 -11.43
CA LYS A 64 44.60 6.74 -11.91
C LYS A 64 43.16 6.90 -12.38
N SER A 65 42.78 6.11 -13.38
CA SER A 65 41.36 5.99 -13.72
C SER A 65 40.65 5.00 -12.81
N LYS A 66 39.44 5.37 -12.40
CA LYS A 66 38.50 4.45 -11.76
C LYS A 66 37.57 3.77 -12.78
N ALA A 67 37.40 4.34 -13.97
CA ALA A 67 36.68 3.71 -15.08
C ALA A 67 37.66 2.98 -16.01
N GLY A 68 37.34 1.74 -16.39
CA GLY A 68 38.09 1.00 -17.40
C GLY A 68 37.59 1.33 -18.81
N GLY A 69 38.46 1.24 -19.81
CA GLY A 69 38.09 1.48 -21.20
C GLY A 69 39.26 1.90 -22.07
N ARG A 70 38.98 2.19 -23.35
CA ARG A 70 39.97 2.73 -24.29
C ARG A 70 40.12 4.23 -24.08
N VAL A 71 41.35 4.75 -24.01
CA VAL A 71 41.60 6.19 -23.99
C VAL A 71 41.30 6.78 -25.37
N VAL A 72 40.23 7.56 -25.48
CA VAL A 72 39.79 8.20 -26.74
C VAL A 72 40.58 9.47 -27.01
N ALA A 73 40.83 10.26 -25.97
CA ALA A 73 41.58 11.51 -26.09
C ALA A 73 42.48 11.74 -24.88
N MET A 74 43.73 12.14 -25.17
CA MET A 74 44.70 12.62 -24.20
C MET A 74 44.91 14.11 -24.46
N LEU A 75 44.49 14.97 -23.54
CA LEU A 75 44.42 16.43 -23.73
C LEU A 75 45.64 17.16 -23.14
N VAL A 76 46.55 16.44 -22.50
CA VAL A 76 47.75 16.99 -21.86
C VAL A 76 48.95 16.13 -22.22
N ASP A 77 50.12 16.74 -22.25
CA ASP A 77 51.40 16.05 -22.45
C ASP A 77 52.39 16.39 -21.33
N VAL A 78 53.51 15.66 -21.29
CA VAL A 78 54.57 15.87 -20.28
C VAL A 78 55.07 17.32 -20.32
N GLY A 79 55.10 17.98 -19.16
CA GLY A 79 55.47 19.39 -19.02
C GLY A 79 54.31 20.39 -19.18
N THR A 80 53.09 19.94 -19.47
CA THR A 80 51.91 20.83 -19.57
C THR A 80 51.44 21.25 -18.18
N PRO A 81 51.26 22.57 -17.91
CA PRO A 81 50.62 23.03 -16.68
C PRO A 81 49.11 22.79 -16.73
N VAL A 82 48.54 22.36 -15.60
CA VAL A 82 47.13 21.98 -15.47
C VAL A 82 46.50 22.62 -14.24
N THR A 83 45.25 23.07 -14.37
CA THR A 83 44.47 23.65 -13.27
C THR A 83 43.55 22.60 -12.62
N LYS A 84 43.10 22.86 -11.40
CA LYS A 84 42.20 21.96 -10.67
C LYS A 84 40.91 21.75 -11.46
N GLY A 85 40.57 20.49 -11.72
CA GLY A 85 39.37 20.09 -12.47
C GLY A 85 39.53 20.08 -14.01
N GLN A 86 40.68 20.53 -14.54
CA GLN A 86 40.99 20.45 -15.96
C GLN A 86 40.95 19.00 -16.44
N VAL A 87 40.37 18.77 -17.62
CA VAL A 87 40.27 17.43 -18.21
C VAL A 87 41.63 17.02 -18.76
N ILE A 88 42.14 15.91 -18.26
CA ILE A 88 43.42 15.31 -18.61
C ILE A 88 43.18 14.30 -19.74
N ALA A 89 42.28 13.34 -19.51
CA ALA A 89 41.97 12.27 -20.45
C ALA A 89 40.45 12.06 -20.57
N ARG A 90 40.01 11.56 -21.73
CA ARG A 90 38.66 11.02 -21.94
C ARG A 90 38.75 9.55 -22.32
N ILE A 91 38.02 8.73 -21.58
CA ILE A 91 37.92 7.29 -21.78
C ILE A 91 36.60 7.01 -22.50
N ASP A 92 36.57 6.02 -23.38
CA ASP A 92 35.38 5.57 -24.08
C ASP A 92 34.31 5.13 -23.07
N PRO A 93 33.15 5.80 -23.01
CA PRO A 93 32.11 5.50 -22.03
C PRO A 93 31.19 4.36 -22.48
N ALA A 94 31.43 3.66 -23.60
CA ALA A 94 30.46 2.68 -24.13
C ALA A 94 29.94 1.69 -23.07
N ASP A 95 30.83 1.06 -22.30
CA ASP A 95 30.45 0.07 -21.28
C ASP A 95 29.79 0.72 -20.04
N THR A 96 30.27 1.89 -19.61
CA THR A 96 29.72 2.60 -18.45
C THR A 96 28.40 3.28 -18.75
N LEU A 97 28.20 3.76 -19.96
CA LEU A 97 26.94 4.31 -20.47
C LEU A 97 25.90 3.20 -20.59
N LEU A 98 26.26 2.02 -21.11
CA LEU A 98 25.36 0.88 -21.11
C LEU A 98 24.95 0.47 -19.69
N ALA A 99 25.89 0.45 -18.74
CA ALA A 99 25.59 0.18 -17.33
C ALA A 99 24.68 1.26 -16.71
N TYR A 100 24.86 2.54 -17.08
CA TYR A 100 23.98 3.64 -16.68
C TYR A 100 22.57 3.46 -17.24
N ASP A 101 22.43 3.21 -18.54
CA ASP A 101 21.13 3.04 -19.21
C ASP A 101 20.36 1.83 -18.65
N GLN A 102 21.08 0.73 -18.35
CA GLN A 102 20.50 -0.43 -17.68
C GLN A 102 20.01 -0.09 -16.27
N ALA A 103 20.85 0.56 -15.46
CA ALA A 103 20.48 0.94 -14.10
C ALA A 103 19.33 1.97 -14.07
N GLN A 104 19.26 2.86 -15.06
CA GLN A 104 18.15 3.81 -15.23
C GLN A 104 16.84 3.07 -15.56
N SER A 105 16.91 2.10 -16.47
CA SER A 105 15.78 1.24 -16.84
C SER A 105 15.29 0.40 -15.66
N ASP A 106 16.20 -0.06 -14.81
CA ASP A 106 15.88 -0.79 -13.58
C ASP A 106 15.17 0.10 -12.56
N VAL A 107 15.60 1.37 -12.40
CA VAL A 107 14.91 2.35 -11.55
C VAL A 107 13.50 2.63 -12.07
N ALA A 108 13.33 2.85 -13.38
CA ALA A 108 12.03 3.06 -13.99
C ALA A 108 11.10 1.86 -13.77
N SER A 109 11.61 0.64 -13.94
CA SER A 109 10.88 -0.61 -13.70
C SER A 109 10.48 -0.76 -12.23
N ALA A 110 11.38 -0.46 -11.29
CA ALA A 110 11.10 -0.49 -9.87
C ALA A 110 10.05 0.55 -9.46
N GLN A 111 10.10 1.76 -10.04
CA GLN A 111 9.09 2.81 -9.81
C GLN A 111 7.72 2.40 -10.34
N ALA A 112 7.64 1.83 -11.55
CA ALA A 112 6.40 1.32 -12.11
C ALA A 112 5.75 0.25 -11.21
N ARG A 113 6.56 -0.68 -10.65
CA ARG A 113 6.09 -1.68 -9.69
C ARG A 113 5.56 -1.05 -8.40
N LYS A 114 6.26 -0.05 -7.84
CA LYS A 114 5.78 0.71 -6.68
C LYS A 114 4.42 1.36 -6.97
N GLU A 115 4.28 2.03 -8.11
CA GLU A 115 3.03 2.70 -8.48
C GLU A 115 1.89 1.69 -8.69
N GLN A 116 2.16 0.56 -9.34
CA GLN A 116 1.19 -0.54 -9.48
C GLN A 116 0.69 -1.02 -8.11
N ASN A 117 1.60 -1.22 -7.15
CA ASN A 117 1.24 -1.63 -5.78
C ASN A 117 0.39 -0.57 -5.08
N LEU A 118 0.74 0.72 -5.20
CA LEU A 118 -0.04 1.83 -4.65
C LEU A 118 -1.45 1.91 -5.26
N ARG A 119 -1.58 1.81 -6.59
CA ARG A 119 -2.88 1.80 -7.27
C ARG A 119 -3.72 0.61 -6.85
N THR A 120 -3.12 -0.58 -6.78
CA THR A 120 -3.81 -1.80 -6.33
C THR A 120 -4.29 -1.64 -4.88
N HIS A 121 -3.46 -1.10 -3.99
CA HIS A 121 -3.82 -0.83 -2.60
C HIS A 121 -4.99 0.17 -2.49
N GLN A 122 -4.96 1.27 -3.27
CA GLN A 122 -6.05 2.25 -3.30
C GLN A 122 -7.36 1.64 -3.83
N LEU A 123 -7.28 0.85 -4.90
CA LEU A 123 -8.44 0.16 -5.46
C LEU A 123 -9.04 -0.82 -4.44
N GLN A 124 -8.20 -1.56 -3.73
CA GLN A 124 -8.64 -2.48 -2.70
C GLN A 124 -9.32 -1.77 -1.52
N ILE A 125 -8.78 -0.64 -1.06
CA ILE A 125 -9.45 0.19 -0.04
C ILE A 125 -10.83 0.65 -0.52
N LYS A 126 -10.93 1.12 -1.78
CA LYS A 126 -12.22 1.52 -2.36
C LYS A 126 -13.18 0.34 -2.44
N GLN A 127 -12.74 -0.82 -2.91
CA GLN A 127 -13.53 -2.05 -2.98
C GLN A 127 -14.01 -2.49 -1.60
N ASN A 128 -13.14 -2.49 -0.58
CA ASN A 128 -13.50 -2.84 0.79
C ASN A 128 -14.51 -1.84 1.39
N ARG A 129 -14.35 -0.54 1.12
CA ARG A 129 -15.33 0.48 1.54
C ARG A 129 -16.70 0.28 0.89
N ILE A 130 -16.72 -0.04 -0.41
CA ILE A 130 -17.96 -0.38 -1.12
C ILE A 130 -18.59 -1.66 -0.53
N ALA A 131 -17.78 -2.68 -0.22
CA ALA A 131 -18.27 -3.91 0.41
C ALA A 131 -18.87 -3.63 1.80
N ILE A 132 -18.26 -2.76 2.61
CA ILE A 132 -18.82 -2.29 3.88
C ILE A 132 -20.14 -1.58 3.66
N ALA A 133 -20.21 -0.63 2.71
CA ALA A 133 -21.44 0.10 2.41
C ALA A 133 -22.58 -0.83 1.96
N ASN A 134 -22.28 -1.84 1.14
CA ASN A 134 -23.24 -2.87 0.72
C ASN A 134 -23.70 -3.72 1.91
N ALA A 135 -22.79 -4.11 2.80
CA ALA A 135 -23.14 -4.87 4.01
C ALA A 135 -23.96 -4.03 5.01
N GLU A 136 -23.69 -2.72 5.13
CA GLU A 136 -24.49 -1.80 5.93
C GLU A 136 -25.90 -1.62 5.35
N ALA A 137 -26.02 -1.48 4.02
CA ALA A 137 -27.31 -1.44 3.35
C ALA A 137 -28.10 -2.75 3.53
N ALA A 138 -27.44 -3.90 3.45
CA ALA A 138 -28.05 -5.21 3.72
C ALA A 138 -28.52 -5.35 5.17
N LEU A 139 -27.70 -4.90 6.14
CA LEU A 139 -28.09 -4.87 7.55
C LEU A 139 -29.28 -3.95 7.80
N ARG A 140 -29.32 -2.79 7.14
CA ARG A 140 -30.47 -1.88 7.20
C ARG A 140 -31.72 -2.55 6.67
N SER A 141 -31.67 -3.16 5.49
CA SER A 141 -32.81 -3.89 4.91
C SER A 141 -33.28 -5.04 5.82
N ALA A 142 -32.36 -5.77 6.46
CA ALA A 142 -32.72 -6.84 7.39
C ALA A 142 -33.38 -6.30 8.66
N ARG A 143 -32.92 -5.15 9.18
CA ARG A 143 -33.54 -4.49 10.34
C ARG A 143 -34.94 -3.98 10.01
N ASP A 144 -35.13 -3.40 8.83
CA ASP A 144 -36.45 -2.97 8.36
C ASP A 144 -37.38 -4.18 8.19
N GLY A 145 -36.87 -5.31 7.69
CA GLY A 145 -37.59 -6.59 7.64
C GLY A 145 -37.99 -7.12 9.02
N LYS A 146 -37.10 -7.04 10.02
CA LYS A 146 -37.41 -7.37 11.41
C LYS A 146 -38.52 -6.49 11.96
N LEU A 147 -38.44 -5.17 11.75
CA LEU A 147 -39.46 -4.22 12.20
C LEU A 147 -40.84 -4.54 11.59
N ALA A 148 -40.88 -4.85 10.29
CA ALA A 148 -42.11 -5.26 9.61
C ALA A 148 -42.68 -6.57 10.19
N ALA A 149 -41.82 -7.55 10.48
CA ALA A 149 -42.23 -8.80 11.13
C ALA A 149 -42.77 -8.57 12.56
N GLN A 150 -42.14 -7.69 13.34
CA GLN A 150 -42.64 -7.28 14.66
C GLN A 150 -44.02 -6.64 14.56
N SER A 151 -44.22 -5.71 13.61
CA SER A 151 -45.53 -5.08 13.40
C SER A 151 -46.62 -6.11 13.04
N ARG A 152 -46.30 -7.09 12.17
CA ARG A 152 -47.22 -8.19 11.85
C ARG A 152 -47.58 -9.02 13.09
N LEU A 153 -46.58 -9.37 13.90
CA LEU A 153 -46.81 -10.08 15.16
C LEU A 153 -47.74 -9.30 16.09
N ASP A 154 -47.53 -7.99 16.24
CA ASP A 154 -48.38 -7.14 17.07
C ASP A 154 -49.81 -7.06 16.56
N THR A 155 -50.02 -7.01 15.23
CA THR A 155 -51.38 -7.06 14.65
C THR A 155 -52.05 -8.41 14.89
N ALA A 156 -51.33 -9.53 14.70
CA ALA A 156 -51.84 -10.87 14.94
C ALA A 156 -52.20 -11.09 16.42
N ARG A 157 -51.34 -10.64 17.35
CA ARG A 157 -51.59 -10.73 18.79
C ARG A 157 -52.82 -9.92 19.21
N ARG A 158 -52.99 -8.71 18.66
CA ARG A 158 -54.20 -7.89 18.91
C ARG A 158 -55.47 -8.60 18.44
N GLN A 159 -55.47 -9.14 17.22
CA GLN A 159 -56.61 -9.89 16.69
C GLN A 159 -56.92 -11.15 17.50
N ALA A 160 -55.90 -11.93 17.87
CA ALA A 160 -56.05 -13.13 18.69
C ALA A 160 -56.60 -12.81 20.09
N LYS A 161 -56.28 -11.64 20.64
CA LYS A 161 -56.82 -11.18 21.92
C LYS A 161 -58.29 -10.76 21.83
N THR A 162 -58.72 -10.17 20.72
CA THR A 162 -60.11 -9.70 20.53
C THR A 162 -61.07 -10.80 20.08
N GLN A 163 -60.57 -11.81 19.36
CA GLN A 163 -61.41 -12.86 18.75
C GLN A 163 -62.28 -13.64 19.75
N PRO A 164 -61.79 -14.07 20.94
CA PRO A 164 -62.61 -14.83 21.88
C PRO A 164 -63.81 -14.03 22.39
N THR A 165 -63.63 -12.73 22.64
CA THR A 165 -64.72 -11.85 23.05
C THR A 165 -65.78 -11.75 21.96
N LEU A 166 -65.36 -11.55 20.70
CA LEU A 166 -66.27 -11.46 19.56
C LEU A 166 -67.05 -12.77 19.34
N THR A 167 -66.36 -13.91 19.35
CA THR A 167 -66.98 -15.23 19.18
C THR A 167 -67.93 -15.56 20.33
N ASN A 168 -67.58 -15.19 21.58
CA ASN A 168 -68.48 -15.40 22.72
C ASN A 168 -69.73 -14.51 22.63
N THR A 169 -69.61 -13.26 22.15
CA THR A 169 -70.78 -12.40 21.97
C THR A 169 -71.70 -12.90 20.87
N THR A 170 -71.17 -13.44 19.76
CA THR A 170 -71.99 -14.03 18.69
C THR A 170 -72.71 -15.29 19.16
N ILE A 171 -72.04 -16.16 19.92
CA ILE A 171 -72.67 -17.36 20.52
C ILE A 171 -73.78 -16.93 21.49
N ALA A 172 -73.53 -15.95 22.35
CA ALA A 172 -74.53 -15.43 23.28
C ALA A 172 -75.78 -14.88 22.56
N GLN A 173 -75.59 -14.15 21.46
CA GLN A 173 -76.68 -13.61 20.64
C GLN A 173 -77.49 -14.71 19.94
N ALA A 174 -76.81 -15.72 19.38
CA ALA A 174 -77.49 -16.86 18.76
C ALA A 174 -78.28 -17.68 19.79
N LYS A 175 -77.72 -17.88 21.00
CA LYS A 175 -78.39 -18.55 22.11
C LYS A 175 -79.61 -17.79 22.59
N ALA A 176 -79.55 -16.46 22.68
CA ALA A 176 -80.69 -15.62 23.01
C ALA A 176 -81.81 -15.75 21.95
N SER A 177 -81.45 -15.79 20.68
CA SER A 177 -82.39 -15.97 19.56
C SER A 177 -83.07 -17.35 19.59
N LEU A 178 -82.32 -18.41 19.90
CA LEU A 178 -82.88 -19.75 20.09
C LEU A 178 -83.86 -19.79 21.27
N ASN A 179 -83.49 -19.20 22.40
CA ASN A 179 -84.38 -19.13 23.57
C ASN A 179 -85.68 -18.38 23.23
N GLN A 180 -85.61 -17.30 22.47
CA GLN A 180 -86.78 -16.58 22.00
C GLN A 180 -87.69 -17.45 21.11
N ALA A 181 -87.11 -18.20 20.17
CA ALA A 181 -87.86 -19.12 19.31
C ALA A 181 -88.52 -20.26 20.10
N LEU A 182 -87.81 -20.83 21.08
CA LEU A 182 -88.34 -21.87 21.96
C LEU A 182 -89.49 -21.35 22.84
N ASN A 183 -89.34 -20.15 23.41
CA ASN A 183 -90.40 -19.52 24.20
C ASN A 183 -91.65 -19.23 23.34
N ALA A 184 -91.47 -18.76 22.10
CA ALA A 184 -92.57 -18.54 21.17
C ALA A 184 -93.30 -19.85 20.81
N ARG A 185 -92.56 -20.95 20.59
CA ARG A 185 -93.16 -22.28 20.39
C ARG A 185 -93.95 -22.73 21.62
N ALA A 186 -93.40 -22.58 22.82
CA ALA A 186 -94.09 -22.97 24.05
C ALA A 186 -95.40 -22.18 24.28
N GLN A 187 -95.41 -20.89 23.94
CA GLN A 187 -96.62 -20.06 23.97
C GLN A 187 -97.66 -20.50 22.94
N LEU A 188 -97.21 -20.87 21.72
CA LEU A 188 -98.08 -21.44 20.69
C LEU A 188 -98.69 -22.77 21.14
N ASP A 189 -97.90 -23.68 21.72
CA ASP A 189 -98.40 -24.96 22.23
C ASP A 189 -99.49 -24.76 23.30
N ALA A 190 -99.30 -23.80 24.21
CA ALA A 190 -100.30 -23.44 25.22
C ALA A 190 -101.59 -22.88 24.59
N THR A 191 -101.46 -22.00 23.59
CA THR A 191 -102.60 -21.38 22.88
C THR A 191 -103.35 -22.39 22.02
N ASN A 192 -102.63 -23.24 21.29
CA ASN A 192 -103.17 -24.28 20.42
C ASN A 192 -103.94 -25.33 21.21
N LYS A 193 -103.47 -25.70 22.41
CA LYS A 193 -104.18 -26.60 23.32
C LYS A 193 -105.56 -26.04 23.71
N GLN A 194 -105.63 -24.74 24.00
CA GLN A 194 -106.90 -24.06 24.32
C GLN A 194 -107.83 -24.01 23.10
N GLN A 195 -107.31 -23.63 21.92
CA GLN A 195 -108.10 -23.56 20.69
C GLN A 195 -108.64 -24.93 20.26
N LYS A 196 -107.80 -25.98 20.28
CA LYS A 196 -108.21 -27.35 19.98
C LYS A 196 -109.26 -27.85 20.96
N ALA A 197 -109.10 -27.59 22.27
CA ALA A 197 -110.10 -27.95 23.27
C ALA A 197 -111.45 -27.24 23.03
N SER A 198 -111.44 -25.96 22.65
CA SER A 198 -112.66 -25.20 22.33
C SER A 198 -113.37 -25.71 21.06
N ALA A 199 -112.61 -26.05 20.02
CA ALA A 199 -113.14 -26.60 18.78
C ALA A 199 -113.69 -28.02 19.00
N GLN A 200 -113.00 -28.85 19.79
CA GLN A 200 -113.47 -30.18 20.18
C GLN A 200 -114.77 -30.09 20.98
N SER A 201 -114.84 -29.19 21.97
CA SER A 201 -116.07 -28.96 22.75
C SER A 201 -117.26 -28.54 21.88
N SER A 202 -117.01 -27.74 20.83
CA SER A 202 -118.04 -27.33 19.86
C SER A 202 -118.54 -28.52 19.02
N TYR A 203 -117.63 -29.39 18.57
CA TYR A 203 -117.97 -30.62 17.85
C TYR A 203 -118.75 -31.60 18.74
N ASP A 204 -118.28 -31.85 19.97
CA ASP A 204 -118.93 -32.75 20.92
C ASP A 204 -120.36 -32.28 21.24
N SER A 205 -120.57 -30.97 21.37
CA SER A 205 -121.90 -30.38 21.56
C SER A 205 -122.82 -30.59 20.36
N ALA A 206 -122.31 -30.42 19.13
CA ALA A 206 -123.06 -30.67 17.90
C ALA A 206 -123.45 -32.16 17.78
N VAL A 207 -122.53 -33.08 18.12
CA VAL A 207 -122.79 -34.53 18.14
C VAL A 207 -123.85 -34.89 19.17
N ALA A 208 -123.79 -34.32 20.38
CA ALA A 208 -124.81 -34.53 21.40
C ALA A 208 -126.20 -34.05 20.92
N ASN A 209 -126.27 -32.90 20.24
CA ASN A 209 -127.51 -32.39 19.67
C ASN A 209 -128.06 -33.29 18.55
N ALA A 210 -127.22 -33.74 17.62
CA ALA A 210 -127.61 -34.67 16.56
C ALA A 210 -128.09 -36.01 17.12
N LYS A 211 -127.44 -36.53 18.17
CA LYS A 211 -127.87 -37.75 18.88
C LYS A 211 -129.24 -37.59 19.53
N ASN A 212 -129.51 -36.44 20.15
CA ASN A 212 -130.83 -36.12 20.70
C ASN A 212 -131.90 -36.01 19.60
N ALA A 213 -131.59 -35.33 18.48
CA ALA A 213 -132.48 -35.22 17.33
C ALA A 213 -132.78 -36.58 16.68
N GLN A 214 -131.77 -37.46 16.59
CA GLN A 214 -131.93 -38.84 16.11
C GLN A 214 -132.81 -39.67 17.03
N ALA A 215 -132.60 -39.57 18.35
CA ALA A 215 -133.43 -40.25 19.34
C ALA A 215 -134.89 -39.77 19.28
N ASN A 216 -135.11 -38.48 19.04
CA ASN A 216 -136.45 -37.91 18.82
C ASN A 216 -137.08 -38.44 17.52
N LEU A 217 -136.35 -38.43 16.39
CA LEU A 217 -136.82 -38.98 15.12
C LEU A 217 -137.21 -40.46 15.24
N SER A 218 -136.35 -41.28 15.86
CA SER A 218 -136.64 -42.71 16.12
C SER A 218 -137.90 -42.89 16.97
N ARG A 219 -138.09 -42.04 17.99
CA ARG A 219 -139.30 -42.04 18.82
C ARG A 219 -140.54 -41.68 18.00
N GLN A 220 -140.48 -40.61 17.20
CA GLN A 220 -141.59 -40.17 16.35
C GLN A 220 -141.96 -41.20 15.28
N LYS A 221 -140.98 -41.84 14.62
CA LYS A 221 -141.20 -42.96 13.70
C LYS A 221 -141.89 -44.14 14.39
N SER A 222 -141.46 -44.49 15.60
CA SER A 222 -142.09 -45.56 16.39
C SER A 222 -143.53 -45.25 16.81
N LEU A 223 -143.86 -43.96 17.03
CA LEU A 223 -145.20 -43.50 17.39
C LEU A 223 -146.11 -43.42 16.16
N LEU A 224 -145.58 -43.05 14.99
CA LEU A 224 -146.31 -43.05 13.70
C LEU A 224 -146.76 -44.46 13.34
N ALA A 225 -145.85 -45.46 13.46
CA ALA A 225 -146.17 -46.87 13.22
C ALA A 225 -147.27 -47.43 14.14
N LYS A 226 -147.51 -46.77 15.28
CA LYS A 226 -148.55 -47.11 16.26
C LYS A 226 -149.78 -46.20 16.17
N GLY A 227 -149.83 -45.23 15.24
CA GLY A 227 -150.96 -44.33 15.00
C GLY A 227 -151.07 -43.11 15.93
N PHE A 228 -150.04 -42.80 16.74
CA PHE A 228 -150.10 -41.76 17.79
C PHE A 228 -149.61 -40.36 17.37
N VAL A 229 -149.05 -40.19 16.16
CA VAL A 229 -148.57 -38.89 15.64
C VAL A 229 -148.83 -38.76 14.13
N SER A 230 -148.85 -37.52 13.61
CA SER A 230 -149.08 -37.23 12.19
C SER A 230 -147.81 -37.33 11.34
N GLN A 231 -147.96 -37.52 10.03
CA GLN A 231 -146.84 -37.56 9.08
C GLN A 231 -145.99 -36.28 9.14
N GLN A 232 -146.63 -35.11 9.27
CA GLN A 232 -145.97 -33.82 9.42
C GLN A 232 -145.03 -33.75 10.64
N ALA A 233 -145.36 -34.43 11.75
CA ALA A 233 -144.50 -34.49 12.93
C ALA A 233 -143.21 -35.28 12.67
N VAL A 234 -143.29 -36.38 11.90
CA VAL A 234 -142.11 -37.16 11.49
C VAL A 234 -141.26 -36.38 10.49
N ASP A 235 -141.87 -35.72 9.51
CA ASP A 235 -141.15 -34.90 8.52
C ASP A 235 -140.43 -33.71 9.19
N SER A 236 -141.06 -33.09 10.20
CA SER A 236 -140.42 -32.02 11.00
C SER A 236 -139.25 -32.53 11.85
N ALA A 237 -139.37 -33.73 12.43
CA ALA A 237 -138.29 -34.37 13.17
C ALA A 237 -137.16 -34.84 12.24
N GLN A 238 -137.49 -35.23 11.01
CA GLN A 238 -136.52 -35.58 9.98
C GLN A 238 -135.74 -34.35 9.51
N ALA A 239 -136.41 -33.25 9.18
CA ALA A 239 -135.77 -31.98 8.86
C ALA A 239 -134.89 -31.48 10.02
N SER A 240 -135.35 -31.63 11.27
CA SER A 240 -134.56 -31.27 12.47
C SER A 240 -133.31 -32.15 12.63
N HIS A 241 -133.40 -33.44 12.30
CA HIS A 241 -132.26 -34.34 12.31
C HIS A 241 -131.27 -34.04 11.19
N GLU A 242 -131.74 -33.76 9.97
CA GLU A 242 -130.91 -33.37 8.82
C GLU A 242 -130.16 -32.05 9.08
N VAL A 243 -130.82 -31.05 9.68
CA VAL A 243 -130.17 -29.81 10.13
C VAL A 243 -129.11 -30.09 11.19
N ALA A 244 -129.41 -30.94 12.18
CA ALA A 244 -128.44 -31.30 13.22
C ALA A 244 -127.25 -32.11 12.67
N GLN A 245 -127.47 -32.98 11.68
CA GLN A 245 -126.40 -33.68 10.97
C GLN A 245 -125.53 -32.72 10.15
N ALA A 246 -126.14 -31.78 9.43
CA ALA A 246 -125.41 -30.73 8.71
C ALA A 246 -124.58 -29.85 9.67
N GLN A 247 -125.08 -29.59 10.88
CA GLN A 247 -124.33 -28.90 11.93
C GLN A 247 -123.13 -29.71 12.45
N VAL A 248 -123.26 -31.03 12.61
CA VAL A 248 -122.13 -31.91 12.97
C VAL A 248 -121.07 -31.90 11.88
N GLU A 249 -121.46 -32.02 10.61
CA GLU A 249 -120.51 -32.02 9.50
C GLU A 249 -119.81 -30.65 9.37
N SER A 250 -120.55 -29.56 9.53
CA SER A 250 -119.97 -28.20 9.58
C SER A 250 -118.98 -28.04 10.75
N ALA A 251 -119.32 -28.54 11.94
CA ALA A 251 -118.43 -28.52 13.10
C ALA A 251 -117.20 -29.41 12.92
N ARG A 252 -117.34 -30.56 12.24
CA ARG A 252 -116.24 -31.47 11.89
C ARG A 252 -115.25 -30.83 10.92
N VAL A 253 -115.75 -30.26 9.82
CA VAL A 253 -114.92 -29.57 8.84
C VAL A 253 -114.22 -28.38 9.48
N LYS A 254 -114.91 -27.64 10.36
CA LYS A 254 -114.31 -26.54 11.13
C LYS A 254 -113.22 -27.03 12.09
N LEU A 255 -113.44 -28.13 12.80
CA LEU A 255 -112.43 -28.75 13.66
C LEU A 255 -111.21 -29.19 12.86
N GLN A 256 -111.41 -29.84 11.71
CA GLN A 256 -110.34 -30.29 10.83
C GLN A 256 -109.54 -29.10 10.26
N THR A 257 -110.22 -28.07 9.77
CA THR A 257 -109.57 -26.84 9.27
C THR A 257 -108.70 -26.18 10.34
N ILE A 258 -109.23 -26.07 11.58
CA ILE A 258 -108.47 -25.54 12.72
C ILE A 258 -107.28 -26.45 13.04
N GLN A 259 -107.44 -27.78 13.00
CA GLN A 259 -106.33 -28.71 13.24
C GLN A 259 -105.22 -28.57 12.19
N ASP A 260 -105.58 -28.44 10.91
CA ASP A 260 -104.64 -28.25 9.82
C ASP A 260 -103.92 -26.89 9.92
N GLU A 261 -104.65 -25.82 10.28
CA GLU A 261 -104.08 -24.47 10.50
C GLU A 261 -103.10 -24.45 11.68
N LEU A 262 -103.45 -25.12 12.79
CA LEU A 262 -102.56 -25.24 13.95
C LEU A 262 -101.33 -26.10 13.61
N ALA A 263 -101.50 -27.17 12.84
CA ALA A 263 -100.39 -28.01 12.39
C ALA A 263 -99.40 -27.20 11.52
N ALA A 264 -99.90 -26.44 10.54
CA ALA A 264 -99.08 -25.55 9.72
C ALA A 264 -98.37 -24.46 10.56
N THR A 265 -99.05 -23.94 11.60
CA THR A 265 -98.46 -22.95 12.51
C THR A 265 -97.33 -23.55 13.34
N VAL A 266 -97.51 -24.76 13.88
CA VAL A 266 -96.46 -25.49 14.63
C VAL A 266 -95.28 -25.81 13.72
N GLU A 267 -95.52 -26.29 12.51
CA GLU A 267 -94.46 -26.55 11.53
C GLU A 267 -93.64 -25.30 11.22
N SER A 268 -94.31 -24.15 11.03
CA SER A 268 -93.62 -22.87 10.82
C SER A 268 -92.79 -22.44 12.05
N ALA A 269 -93.28 -22.71 13.27
CA ALA A 269 -92.55 -22.42 14.50
C ALA A 269 -91.35 -23.36 14.68
N ASP A 270 -91.50 -24.64 14.33
CA ASP A 270 -90.43 -25.62 14.37
C ASP A 270 -89.35 -25.32 13.33
N ALA A 271 -89.73 -24.85 12.14
CA ALA A 271 -88.78 -24.33 11.15
C ALA A 271 -87.99 -23.13 11.70
N ARG A 272 -88.62 -22.21 12.45
CA ARG A 272 -87.92 -21.09 13.12
C ARG A 272 -86.95 -21.58 14.21
N VAL A 273 -87.35 -22.57 15.01
CA VAL A 273 -86.46 -23.18 16.01
C VAL A 273 -85.28 -23.88 15.34
N ALA A 274 -85.52 -24.62 14.27
CA ALA A 274 -84.48 -25.28 13.49
C ALA A 274 -83.50 -24.27 12.89
N GLN A 275 -83.99 -23.17 12.31
CA GLN A 275 -83.16 -22.06 11.82
C GLN A 275 -82.34 -21.43 12.95
N ALA A 276 -82.93 -21.19 14.12
CA ALA A 276 -82.22 -20.63 15.26
C ALA A 276 -81.15 -21.59 15.81
N ARG A 277 -81.41 -22.90 15.83
CA ARG A 277 -80.41 -23.93 16.19
C ARG A 277 -79.25 -23.96 15.19
N ALA A 278 -79.54 -23.96 13.90
CA ALA A 278 -78.51 -23.88 12.87
C ALA A 278 -77.67 -22.61 13.00
N SER A 279 -78.29 -21.48 13.39
CA SER A 279 -77.55 -20.24 13.66
C SER A 279 -76.62 -20.35 14.87
N LEU A 280 -77.03 -21.03 15.94
CA LEU A 280 -76.19 -21.29 17.11
C LEU A 280 -75.03 -22.23 16.77
N GLU A 281 -75.29 -23.32 16.07
CA GLU A 281 -74.26 -24.25 15.61
C GLU A 281 -73.22 -23.55 14.73
N SER A 282 -73.66 -22.66 13.82
CA SER A 282 -72.74 -21.85 13.01
C SER A 282 -71.89 -20.90 13.86
N ALA A 283 -72.46 -20.33 14.92
CA ALA A 283 -71.73 -19.46 15.84
C ALA A 283 -70.73 -20.22 16.71
N GLU A 284 -71.08 -21.45 17.12
CA GLU A 284 -70.19 -22.37 17.85
C GLU A 284 -69.05 -22.89 16.96
N ALA A 285 -69.30 -23.14 15.68
CA ALA A 285 -68.27 -23.45 14.70
C ALA A 285 -67.24 -22.30 14.55
N GLY A 286 -67.67 -21.05 14.79
CA GLY A 286 -66.79 -19.87 14.86
C GLY A 286 -65.74 -19.91 15.98
N THR A 287 -65.78 -20.90 16.89
CA THR A 287 -64.68 -21.15 17.84
C THR A 287 -63.40 -21.64 17.14
N ALA A 288 -63.52 -22.27 15.96
CA ALA A 288 -62.38 -22.64 15.13
C ALA A 288 -61.55 -21.41 14.72
N ASP A 289 -62.19 -20.25 14.52
CA ASP A 289 -61.49 -19.00 14.20
C ASP A 289 -60.52 -18.57 15.30
N ILE A 290 -60.82 -18.87 16.57
CA ILE A 290 -59.91 -18.56 17.69
C ILE A 290 -58.59 -19.33 17.50
N GLN A 291 -58.68 -20.60 17.10
CA GLN A 291 -57.50 -21.41 16.86
C GLN A 291 -56.74 -20.90 15.64
N THR A 292 -57.42 -20.57 14.54
CA THR A 292 -56.80 -19.96 13.36
C THR A 292 -56.06 -18.65 13.70
N ARG A 293 -56.63 -17.80 14.57
CA ARG A 293 -55.95 -16.57 15.02
C ARG A 293 -54.73 -16.87 15.90
N LYS A 294 -54.76 -17.92 16.74
CA LYS A 294 -53.58 -18.37 17.50
C LYS A 294 -52.49 -18.90 16.59
N ASP A 295 -52.85 -19.69 15.57
CA ASP A 295 -51.91 -20.20 14.59
C ASP A 295 -51.27 -19.06 13.79
N ALA A 296 -52.04 -18.02 13.46
CA ALA A 296 -51.51 -16.81 12.83
C ALA A 296 -50.46 -16.08 13.70
N VAL A 297 -50.62 -16.07 15.03
CA VAL A 297 -49.59 -15.54 15.95
C VAL A 297 -48.33 -16.40 15.89
N TYR A 298 -48.47 -17.73 15.94
CA TYR A 298 -47.32 -18.64 15.85
C TYR A 298 -46.54 -18.45 14.54
N GLN A 299 -47.24 -18.33 13.41
CA GLN A 299 -46.61 -18.06 12.10
C GLN A 299 -45.90 -16.70 12.09
N ALA A 300 -46.49 -15.67 12.70
CA ALA A 300 -45.85 -14.36 12.83
C ALA A 300 -44.60 -14.40 13.72
N GLU A 301 -44.60 -15.19 14.80
CA GLU A 301 -43.42 -15.39 15.67
C GLU A 301 -42.31 -16.16 14.95
N ALA A 302 -42.65 -17.15 14.13
CA ALA A 302 -41.69 -17.85 13.28
C ALA A 302 -41.07 -16.90 12.24
N ALA A 303 -41.89 -16.05 11.60
CA ALA A 303 -41.42 -15.04 10.67
C ALA A 303 -40.50 -13.99 11.34
N LEU A 304 -40.81 -13.58 12.58
CA LEU A 304 -39.93 -12.70 13.36
C LEU A 304 -38.58 -13.37 13.65
N ARG A 305 -38.58 -14.62 14.11
CA ARG A 305 -37.33 -15.37 14.35
C ARG A 305 -36.47 -15.48 13.09
N GLN A 306 -37.09 -15.72 11.94
CA GLN A 306 -36.38 -15.74 10.65
C GLN A 306 -35.77 -14.37 10.32
N ALA A 307 -36.50 -13.28 10.52
CA ALA A 307 -35.98 -11.93 10.30
C ALA A 307 -34.84 -11.57 11.27
N GLU A 308 -34.89 -12.03 12.53
CA GLU A 308 -33.80 -11.87 13.49
C GLU A 308 -32.53 -12.63 13.09
N ALA A 309 -32.69 -13.84 12.56
CA ALA A 309 -31.58 -14.61 11.99
C ALA A 309 -30.94 -13.89 10.80
N GLN A 310 -31.75 -13.28 9.91
CA GLN A 310 -31.26 -12.47 8.80
C GLN A 310 -30.49 -11.23 9.26
N VAL A 311 -30.96 -10.53 10.31
CA VAL A 311 -30.23 -9.40 10.91
C VAL A 311 -28.87 -9.87 11.46
N THR A 312 -28.84 -11.01 12.13
CA THR A 312 -27.61 -11.58 12.69
C THR A 312 -26.62 -11.93 11.58
N GLN A 313 -27.09 -12.58 10.51
CA GLN A 313 -26.29 -12.90 9.34
C GLN A 313 -25.74 -11.64 8.65
N ALA A 314 -26.57 -10.62 8.47
CA ALA A 314 -26.15 -9.35 7.88
C ALA A 314 -25.12 -8.62 8.77
N GLN A 315 -25.29 -8.68 10.09
CA GLN A 315 -24.34 -8.11 11.04
C GLN A 315 -22.98 -8.83 10.99
N GLU A 316 -22.97 -10.16 10.85
CA GLU A 316 -21.74 -10.92 10.68
C GLU A 316 -21.07 -10.59 9.34
N SER A 317 -21.84 -10.44 8.25
CA SER A 317 -21.29 -10.01 6.96
C SER A 317 -20.63 -8.63 7.04
N LEU A 318 -21.21 -7.70 7.81
CA LEU A 318 -20.63 -6.38 8.06
C LEU A 318 -19.34 -6.47 8.90
N ARG A 319 -19.33 -7.33 9.91
CA ARG A 319 -18.15 -7.59 10.74
C ARG A 319 -17.00 -8.14 9.88
N GLN A 320 -17.28 -9.11 9.00
CA GLN A 320 -16.30 -9.66 8.07
C GLN A 320 -15.79 -8.59 7.09
N ALA A 321 -16.67 -7.79 6.50
CA ALA A 321 -16.28 -6.69 5.62
C ALA A 321 -15.37 -5.66 6.31
N LYS A 322 -15.64 -5.34 7.59
CA LYS A 322 -14.79 -4.48 8.41
C LYS A 322 -13.45 -5.14 8.77
N ALA A 323 -13.44 -6.43 9.09
CA ALA A 323 -12.20 -7.17 9.35
C ALA A 323 -11.28 -7.21 8.12
N ASN A 324 -11.85 -7.39 6.93
CA ASN A 324 -11.10 -7.35 5.66
C ASN A 324 -10.46 -5.98 5.38
N LEU A 325 -11.02 -4.89 5.90
CA LEU A 325 -10.40 -3.56 5.81
C LEU A 325 -9.19 -3.43 6.74
N VAL A 326 -9.24 -4.04 7.93
CA VAL A 326 -8.14 -4.01 8.91
C VAL A 326 -6.94 -4.84 8.43
N ASN A 327 -7.19 -5.92 7.69
CA ASN A 327 -6.14 -6.79 7.15
C ASN A 327 -5.29 -6.15 6.00
N ASN A 328 -5.32 -4.81 5.88
CA ASN A 328 -4.52 -4.03 4.92
C ASN A 328 -3.03 -3.96 5.27
N GLU A 329 -2.62 -4.37 6.48
CA GLU A 329 -1.23 -4.33 6.93
C GLU A 329 -0.29 -5.14 6.03
N ILE A 330 -0.74 -6.29 5.53
CA ILE A 330 0.06 -7.15 4.62
C ILE A 330 0.46 -6.38 3.34
N ARG A 331 -0.43 -5.52 2.82
CA ARG A 331 -0.18 -4.75 1.59
C ARG A 331 0.73 -3.55 1.80
N GLN A 332 0.84 -3.05 3.04
CA GLN A 332 1.82 -2.03 3.36
C GLN A 332 3.25 -2.59 3.27
N LEU A 333 3.43 -3.88 3.61
CA LEU A 333 4.70 -4.57 3.42
C LEU A 333 5.06 -4.69 1.93
N ASP A 334 4.09 -4.96 1.04
CA ASP A 334 4.33 -4.97 -0.41
C ASP A 334 4.76 -3.61 -0.96
N ILE A 335 4.26 -2.51 -0.39
CA ILE A 335 4.69 -1.15 -0.77
C ILE A 335 6.09 -0.88 -0.20
N ALA A 336 6.34 -1.24 1.05
CA ALA A 336 7.64 -1.04 1.70
C ALA A 336 8.76 -1.84 1.00
N THR A 337 8.48 -3.09 0.59
CA THR A 337 9.42 -3.90 -0.18
C THR A 337 9.67 -3.30 -1.56
N ALA A 338 8.64 -2.82 -2.27
CA ALA A 338 8.83 -2.11 -3.53
C ALA A 338 9.63 -0.80 -3.37
N GLU A 339 9.44 -0.08 -2.27
CA GLU A 339 10.24 1.10 -1.92
C GLU A 339 11.71 0.76 -1.64
N ALA A 340 11.96 -0.35 -0.95
CA ALA A 340 13.31 -0.87 -0.74
C ALA A 340 13.97 -1.23 -2.08
N THR A 341 13.25 -1.87 -3.00
CA THR A 341 13.76 -2.16 -4.36
C THR A 341 14.07 -0.87 -5.12
N VAL A 342 13.21 0.16 -5.08
CA VAL A 342 13.50 1.46 -5.71
C VAL A 342 14.77 2.07 -5.12
N THR A 343 14.95 1.97 -3.81
CA THR A 343 16.15 2.50 -3.13
C THR A 343 17.41 1.76 -3.56
N GLN A 344 17.34 0.43 -3.66
CA GLN A 344 18.42 -0.41 -4.18
C GLN A 344 18.77 -0.06 -5.63
N SER A 345 17.78 0.04 -6.52
CA SER A 345 18.01 0.41 -7.92
C SER A 345 18.57 1.82 -8.05
N LYS A 346 18.12 2.77 -7.22
CA LYS A 346 18.69 4.14 -7.19
C LYS A 346 20.15 4.15 -6.74
N ALA A 347 20.52 3.32 -5.76
CA ALA A 347 21.90 3.17 -5.33
C ALA A 347 22.78 2.58 -6.45
N SER A 348 22.25 1.60 -7.19
CA SER A 348 22.92 1.04 -8.36
C SER A 348 23.09 2.07 -9.48
N LEU A 349 22.05 2.86 -9.78
CA LEU A 349 22.13 3.97 -10.73
C LEU A 349 23.16 5.02 -10.30
N LYS A 350 23.21 5.35 -9.00
CA LYS A 350 24.23 6.27 -8.47
C LYS A 350 25.64 5.72 -8.71
N ASN A 351 25.88 4.43 -8.43
CA ASN A 351 27.18 3.81 -8.69
C ASN A 351 27.54 3.83 -10.20
N ALA A 352 26.57 3.55 -11.07
CA ALA A 352 26.77 3.61 -12.52
C ALA A 352 27.03 5.04 -13.01
N THR A 353 26.35 6.03 -12.43
CA THR A 353 26.57 7.46 -12.71
C THR A 353 27.97 7.89 -12.26
N ASP A 354 28.38 7.52 -11.04
CA ASP A 354 29.71 7.82 -10.51
C ASP A 354 30.81 7.18 -11.39
N ALA A 355 30.58 5.97 -11.92
CA ALA A 355 31.49 5.31 -12.85
C ALA A 355 31.53 5.99 -14.24
N LEU A 356 30.39 6.46 -14.74
CA LEU A 356 30.30 7.22 -15.98
C LEU A 356 31.03 8.56 -15.86
N ASP A 357 30.86 9.29 -14.75
CA ASP A 357 31.58 10.53 -14.49
C ASP A 357 33.10 10.32 -14.44
N GLN A 358 33.53 9.16 -13.92
CA GLN A 358 34.94 8.76 -13.84
C GLN A 358 35.57 8.38 -15.19
N THR A 359 34.80 8.34 -16.30
CA THR A 359 35.35 8.23 -17.66
C THR A 359 36.09 9.49 -18.10
N THR A 360 35.79 10.62 -17.45
CA THR A 360 36.49 11.89 -17.65
C THR A 360 37.50 12.09 -16.53
N VAL A 361 38.78 11.90 -16.85
CA VAL A 361 39.87 12.02 -15.87
C VAL A 361 40.22 13.48 -15.71
N ARG A 362 40.15 13.98 -14.47
CA ARG A 362 40.37 15.39 -14.12
C ARG A 362 41.53 15.55 -13.15
N ALA A 363 42.17 16.71 -13.20
CA ALA A 363 43.22 17.11 -12.26
C ALA A 363 42.66 17.33 -10.84
N PRO A 364 43.21 16.69 -9.79
CA PRO A 364 42.76 16.89 -8.41
C PRO A 364 43.20 18.23 -7.81
N SER A 365 44.33 18.77 -8.27
CA SER A 365 44.92 20.05 -7.87
C SER A 365 45.60 20.73 -9.08
N GLU A 366 46.08 21.96 -8.87
CA GLU A 366 46.94 22.64 -9.85
C GLU A 366 48.35 22.04 -9.82
N GLY A 367 49.02 21.98 -10.97
CA GLY A 367 50.38 21.41 -11.06
C GLY A 367 50.87 21.23 -12.49
N VAL A 368 51.95 20.48 -12.66
CA VAL A 368 52.52 20.13 -13.97
C VAL A 368 52.57 18.60 -14.12
N ILE A 369 52.32 18.11 -15.34
CA ILE A 369 52.44 16.68 -15.66
C ILE A 369 53.93 16.30 -15.72
N LEU A 370 54.38 15.47 -14.79
CA LEU A 370 55.77 14.99 -14.70
C LEU A 370 56.02 13.84 -15.67
N GLN A 371 55.11 12.87 -15.67
CA GLN A 371 55.23 11.67 -16.49
C GLN A 371 53.86 11.23 -17.01
N LYS A 372 53.85 10.74 -18.25
CA LYS A 372 52.69 10.13 -18.89
C LYS A 372 52.95 8.64 -19.04
N TYR A 373 52.02 7.81 -18.57
CA TYR A 373 52.13 6.35 -18.59
C TYR A 373 51.30 5.70 -19.70
N VAL A 374 50.33 6.42 -20.27
CA VAL A 374 49.35 5.88 -21.22
C VAL A 374 49.14 6.83 -22.38
N ASP A 375 49.10 6.31 -23.61
CA ASP A 375 48.78 7.06 -24.83
C ASP A 375 47.36 6.77 -25.34
N THR A 376 46.85 7.65 -26.20
CA THR A 376 45.56 7.49 -26.89
C THR A 376 45.49 6.14 -27.61
N GLY A 377 44.37 5.43 -27.46
CA GLY A 377 44.15 4.10 -28.04
C GLY A 377 44.49 2.94 -27.08
N THR A 378 45.21 3.19 -25.99
CA THR A 378 45.50 2.18 -24.97
C THR A 378 44.26 1.81 -24.18
N ILE A 379 44.13 0.53 -23.83
CA ILE A 379 43.07 0.03 -22.95
C ILE A 379 43.60 0.05 -21.52
N ILE A 380 42.89 0.74 -20.64
CA ILE A 380 43.21 0.81 -19.21
C ILE A 380 42.16 0.08 -18.38
N THR A 381 42.61 -0.54 -17.30
CA THR A 381 41.75 -1.28 -16.39
C THR A 381 41.41 -0.42 -15.17
N SER A 382 40.18 -0.54 -14.67
CA SER A 382 39.75 0.16 -13.46
C SER A 382 40.63 -0.19 -12.26
N GLY A 383 41.09 0.83 -11.52
CA GLY A 383 41.83 0.64 -10.26
C GLY A 383 41.00 0.19 -9.06
N MET A 384 39.74 -0.19 -9.26
CA MET A 384 38.82 -0.66 -8.21
C MET A 384 38.86 -2.19 -8.02
N SER A 385 39.58 -2.92 -8.87
CA SER A 385 39.70 -4.38 -8.73
C SER A 385 40.76 -4.73 -7.69
N LEU A 386 40.37 -5.48 -6.65
CA LEU A 386 41.20 -5.88 -5.49
C LEU A 386 42.55 -6.56 -5.84
N ASN A 387 42.75 -6.96 -7.09
CA ASN A 387 43.94 -7.64 -7.60
C ASN A 387 44.72 -6.84 -8.66
N SER A 388 44.27 -5.63 -9.01
CA SER A 388 44.88 -4.82 -10.06
C SER A 388 45.21 -3.44 -9.51
N THR A 389 46.50 -3.16 -9.35
CA THR A 389 46.99 -1.81 -9.10
C THR A 389 46.60 -0.97 -10.32
N GLY A 390 45.51 -0.21 -10.21
CA GLY A 390 44.93 0.53 -11.32
C GLY A 390 45.97 1.27 -12.15
N SER A 391 45.78 1.28 -13.47
CA SER A 391 46.71 1.92 -14.39
C SER A 391 46.81 3.41 -14.07
N SER A 392 48.00 3.84 -13.64
CA SER A 392 48.36 5.26 -13.59
C SER A 392 48.32 5.80 -15.02
N ILE A 393 47.63 6.92 -15.24
CA ILE A 393 47.55 7.57 -16.55
C ILE A 393 48.64 8.61 -16.65
N VAL A 394 48.70 9.49 -15.65
CA VAL A 394 49.72 10.54 -15.53
C VAL A 394 50.15 10.69 -14.09
N GLN A 395 51.40 11.11 -13.91
CA GLN A 395 51.92 11.59 -12.64
C GLN A 395 51.94 13.12 -12.67
N MET A 396 51.31 13.75 -11.68
CA MET A 396 51.24 15.20 -11.54
C MET A 396 52.05 15.63 -10.31
N GLY A 397 52.87 16.66 -10.48
CA GLY A 397 53.58 17.33 -9.39
C GLY A 397 53.00 18.71 -9.13
N ASP A 398 52.77 19.04 -7.86
CA ASP A 398 52.46 20.40 -7.44
C ASP A 398 53.73 21.26 -7.52
N THR A 399 53.77 22.18 -8.48
CA THR A 399 54.91 23.10 -8.70
C THR A 399 54.75 24.41 -7.93
N THR A 400 53.74 24.57 -7.07
CA THR A 400 53.61 25.75 -6.19
C THR A 400 54.58 25.70 -5.02
N ARG A 401 55.03 24.52 -4.63
CA ARG A 401 56.04 24.30 -3.59
C ARG A 401 57.03 23.26 -4.08
N MET A 402 58.31 23.61 -4.10
CA MET A 402 59.39 22.72 -4.53
C MET A 402 60.49 22.71 -3.48
N TYR A 403 61.15 21.57 -3.35
CA TYR A 403 62.30 21.40 -2.47
C TYR A 403 63.44 20.77 -3.25
N VAL A 404 64.67 21.10 -2.91
CA VAL A 404 65.84 20.39 -3.38
C VAL A 404 66.12 19.26 -2.40
N ASP A 405 66.17 18.03 -2.91
CA ASP A 405 66.66 16.86 -2.17
C ASP A 405 68.18 16.80 -2.32
N VAL A 406 68.89 17.23 -1.28
CA VAL A 406 70.35 17.38 -1.25
C VAL A 406 70.95 16.27 -0.40
N THR A 407 72.02 15.64 -0.88
CA THR A 407 72.75 14.60 -0.14
C THR A 407 73.97 15.22 0.55
N VAL A 408 73.89 15.49 1.85
CA VAL A 408 75.00 16.08 2.62
C VAL A 408 75.84 14.96 3.24
N ASP A 409 77.17 15.06 3.18
CA ASP A 409 78.07 14.10 3.81
C ASP A 409 77.91 14.09 5.34
N GLU A 410 77.95 12.91 5.96
CA GLU A 410 77.82 12.74 7.43
C GLU A 410 78.81 13.62 8.22
N ALA A 411 80.00 13.86 7.68
CA ALA A 411 81.01 14.69 8.33
C ALA A 411 80.61 16.18 8.45
N ASP A 412 79.75 16.65 7.54
CA ASP A 412 79.35 18.06 7.45
C ASP A 412 77.90 18.32 7.92
N ILE A 413 77.09 17.28 8.14
CA ILE A 413 75.71 17.44 8.64
C ILE A 413 75.63 18.16 9.99
N ALA A 414 76.66 18.06 10.83
CA ALA A 414 76.70 18.72 12.13
C ALA A 414 76.72 20.26 12.03
N GLN A 415 76.95 20.82 10.84
CA GLN A 415 76.95 22.25 10.56
C GLN A 415 75.63 22.72 9.91
N VAL A 416 74.66 21.82 9.74
CA VAL A 416 73.38 22.11 9.09
C VAL A 416 72.23 21.97 10.09
N ASP A 417 71.53 23.06 10.34
CA ASP A 417 70.36 23.10 11.25
C ASP A 417 69.04 23.28 10.49
N GLU A 418 67.94 22.74 11.03
CA GLU A 418 66.60 23.01 10.50
C GLU A 418 66.26 24.51 10.60
N GLY A 419 65.75 25.09 9.51
CA GLY A 419 65.47 26.52 9.38
C GLY A 419 66.67 27.38 8.94
N GLN A 420 67.86 26.80 8.75
CA GLN A 420 69.01 27.53 8.23
C GLN A 420 68.78 28.02 6.79
N LYS A 421 69.32 29.22 6.48
CA LYS A 421 69.24 29.80 5.14
C LYS A 421 70.26 29.14 4.21
N VAL A 422 69.83 28.86 2.99
CA VAL A 422 70.61 28.17 1.97
C VAL A 422 70.53 28.97 0.67
N ASP A 423 71.69 29.29 0.08
CA ASP A 423 71.73 29.80 -1.28
C ASP A 423 71.64 28.62 -2.24
N VAL A 424 70.56 28.59 -3.01
CA VAL A 424 70.26 27.54 -3.98
C VAL A 424 70.54 28.07 -5.38
N THR A 425 71.47 27.44 -6.08
CA THR A 425 71.80 27.77 -7.48
C THR A 425 71.42 26.59 -8.36
N MET A 426 70.73 26.85 -9.47
CA MET A 426 70.39 25.79 -10.43
C MET A 426 71.51 25.69 -11.46
N ASP A 427 71.91 24.46 -11.79
CA ASP A 427 72.94 24.24 -12.81
C ASP A 427 72.51 24.79 -14.19
N ALA A 428 71.20 24.77 -14.45
CA ALA A 428 70.60 25.31 -15.68
C ALA A 428 70.57 26.84 -15.72
N TYR A 429 70.62 27.51 -14.56
CA TYR A 429 70.56 28.97 -14.44
C TYR A 429 71.57 29.48 -13.38
N PRO A 430 72.88 29.46 -13.68
CA PRO A 430 73.91 29.82 -12.70
C PRO A 430 73.86 31.28 -12.23
N ASP A 431 73.35 32.18 -13.08
CA ASP A 431 73.31 33.63 -12.81
C ASP A 431 72.09 34.06 -11.97
N VAL A 432 71.22 33.12 -11.58
CA VAL A 432 70.00 33.40 -10.81
C VAL A 432 70.06 32.62 -9.49
N PRO A 433 70.50 33.26 -8.39
CA PRO A 433 70.43 32.65 -7.07
C PRO A 433 68.98 32.61 -6.58
N PHE A 434 68.59 31.50 -5.96
CA PHE A 434 67.33 31.33 -5.24
C PHE A 434 67.61 31.21 -3.75
N GLU A 435 66.85 31.91 -2.93
CA GLU A 435 66.91 31.69 -1.48
C GLU A 435 66.11 30.44 -1.12
N GLY A 436 66.66 29.62 -0.23
CA GLY A 436 66.00 28.44 0.33
C GLY A 436 66.19 28.34 1.83
N VAL A 437 65.38 27.49 2.46
CA VAL A 437 65.49 27.17 3.88
C VAL A 437 65.52 25.66 4.09
N VAL A 438 66.33 25.20 5.05
CA VAL A 438 66.34 23.79 5.44
C VAL A 438 64.99 23.45 6.07
N ALA A 439 64.13 22.74 5.33
CA ALA A 439 62.80 22.39 5.77
C ALA A 439 62.80 21.16 6.69
N ARG A 440 63.68 20.20 6.40
CA ARG A 440 63.79 18.94 7.16
C ARG A 440 65.11 18.23 6.89
N ILE A 441 65.68 17.64 7.94
CA ILE A 441 66.82 16.72 7.84
C ILE A 441 66.32 15.30 8.08
N ASP A 442 66.59 14.37 7.17
CA ASP A 442 66.15 12.98 7.35
C ASP A 442 67.00 12.28 8.44
N PRO A 443 66.37 11.61 9.43
CA PRO A 443 67.07 11.05 10.58
C PRO A 443 67.87 9.78 10.25
N ARG A 444 67.77 9.28 9.01
CA ARG A 444 68.41 8.04 8.56
C ARG A 444 69.47 8.38 7.51
N ALA A 445 70.72 8.06 7.81
CA ALA A 445 71.79 8.07 6.82
C ALA A 445 71.67 6.88 5.85
N ILE A 446 72.02 7.11 4.59
CA ILE A 446 72.15 6.08 3.57
C ILE A 446 73.61 5.99 3.14
N VAL A 447 74.08 4.78 2.82
CA VAL A 447 75.43 4.58 2.28
C VAL A 447 75.29 4.44 0.79
N GLU A 448 75.71 5.46 0.04
CA GLU A 448 75.69 5.47 -1.41
C GLU A 448 77.13 5.57 -1.93
N SER A 449 77.52 4.65 -2.80
CA SER A 449 78.88 4.60 -3.35
C SER A 449 80.01 4.64 -2.31
N ASN A 450 79.80 3.95 -1.17
CA ASN A 450 80.76 3.85 -0.05
C ASN A 450 81.01 5.18 0.71
N VAL A 451 80.10 6.15 0.56
CA VAL A 451 80.05 7.41 1.33
C VAL A 451 78.73 7.45 2.11
N THR A 452 78.79 7.80 3.40
CA THR A 452 77.60 7.97 4.24
C THR A 452 77.04 9.38 4.03
N THR A 453 75.84 9.47 3.44
CA THR A 453 75.15 10.73 3.19
C THR A 453 73.81 10.78 3.91
N ILE A 454 73.35 11.99 4.21
CA ILE A 454 72.07 12.28 4.83
C ILE A 454 71.28 13.19 3.88
N HIS A 455 70.03 12.80 3.62
CA HIS A 455 69.12 13.61 2.80
C HIS A 455 68.65 14.83 3.58
N VAL A 456 68.87 16.01 3.02
CA VAL A 456 68.41 17.29 3.54
C VAL A 456 67.48 17.91 2.52
N ARG A 457 66.24 18.20 2.93
CA ARG A 457 65.25 18.85 2.07
C ARG A 457 65.32 20.36 2.29
N VAL A 458 65.71 21.07 1.23
CA VAL A 458 65.76 22.53 1.22
C VAL A 458 64.56 23.06 0.45
N GLU A 459 63.62 23.72 1.12
CA GLU A 459 62.47 24.37 0.46
C GLU A 459 62.94 25.63 -0.26
N VAL A 460 62.60 25.76 -1.55
CA VAL A 460 62.99 26.90 -2.38
C VAL A 460 61.90 27.97 -2.33
N ASP A 461 62.28 29.22 -2.11
CA ASP A 461 61.33 30.33 -2.05
C ASP A 461 60.68 30.60 -3.42
N ASN A 462 59.34 30.54 -3.46
CA ASN A 462 58.51 30.82 -4.64
C ASN A 462 58.14 32.32 -4.77
N SER A 463 58.68 33.20 -3.93
CA SER A 463 58.37 34.63 -4.00
C SER A 463 58.94 35.32 -5.24
N SER A 464 59.98 34.75 -5.87
CA SER A 464 60.62 35.31 -7.06
C SER A 464 59.88 34.93 -8.36
N PRO A 465 59.66 35.87 -9.31
CA PRO A 465 59.10 35.54 -10.62
C PRO A 465 59.97 34.57 -11.43
N ALA A 466 61.28 34.46 -11.10
CA ALA A 466 62.18 33.48 -11.67
C ALA A 466 61.88 32.04 -11.25
N PHE A 467 61.08 31.83 -10.19
CA PHE A 467 60.67 30.49 -9.74
C PHE A 467 59.89 29.73 -10.81
N ARG A 468 59.18 30.43 -11.70
CA ARG A 468 58.47 29.81 -12.85
C ARG A 468 59.41 29.15 -13.87
N LEU A 469 60.70 29.47 -13.85
CA LEU A 469 61.71 28.86 -14.72
C LEU A 469 62.16 27.50 -14.21
N LEU A 470 61.93 27.21 -12.92
CA LEU A 470 62.30 25.97 -12.28
C LEU A 470 61.40 24.84 -12.78
N LYS A 471 62.02 23.70 -13.10
CA LYS A 471 61.30 22.48 -13.46
C LYS A 471 61.74 21.35 -12.53
N PRO A 472 60.79 20.48 -12.10
CA PRO A 472 61.12 19.23 -11.44
C PRO A 472 62.20 18.44 -12.19
N GLY A 473 63.19 17.92 -11.46
CA GLY A 473 64.33 17.16 -11.99
C GLY A 473 65.55 18.00 -12.36
N MET A 474 65.55 19.32 -12.14
CA MET A 474 66.75 20.14 -12.29
C MET A 474 67.77 19.85 -11.19
N ASN A 475 69.05 19.80 -11.55
CA ASN A 475 70.13 19.75 -10.58
C ASN A 475 70.35 21.12 -9.96
N ALA A 476 70.59 21.13 -8.66
CA ALA A 476 70.81 22.33 -7.89
C ALA A 476 72.02 22.14 -6.97
N THR A 477 72.82 23.19 -6.84
CA THR A 477 73.87 23.30 -5.84
C THR A 477 73.38 24.17 -4.70
N CYS A 478 73.36 23.60 -3.50
CA CYS A 478 72.93 24.25 -2.26
C CYS A 478 74.14 24.59 -1.41
N VAL A 479 74.27 25.86 -1.03
CA VAL A 479 75.31 26.37 -0.14
C VAL A 479 74.67 26.78 1.18
N PHE A 480 74.96 26.03 2.25
CA PHE A 480 74.45 26.27 3.60
C PHE A 480 75.27 27.40 4.27
N ILE A 481 74.61 28.47 4.74
CA ILE A 481 75.24 29.75 5.17
C ILE A 481 75.37 29.89 6.69
#